data_AF-A0A7S0B4J6-F1
#
_entry.id   AF-A0A7S0B4J6-F1
#
_cell.length_a   1.000
_cell.length_b   1.000
_cell.length_c   1.000
_cell.angle_alpha   90.00
_cell.angle_beta   90.00
_cell.angle_gamma   90.00
#
_symmetry.space_group_name_H-M   'P 1'
#
loop_
_entity.id
_entity.type
_entity.pdbx_description
1 polymer ?
#
loop_
_entity_poly.entity_id
_entity_poly.type
_entity_poly.pdbx_seq_one_letter_code
_entity_poly.pdbx_strand_id
1 'polypeptide(L)'
;VERFLEFAERVKNPPPPAPVAAAPALKIQKSTPTQQQEFLRALKCEVACEAEHVVPEAGAGTPDPCRLEGTIDKQSLATKIIAGHTPSPAEVLQYFNTELRQRICFLDGGMGTRIQ
;
A
#
# COMPACT_ATOMS: atom_id res chain seq x y z
N VAL A 1 -5.83 5.56 47.29
CA VAL A 1 -6.53 4.26 47.22
C VAL A 1 -8.05 4.44 47.28
N GLU A 2 -8.56 5.33 48.13
CA GLU A 2 -10.00 5.65 48.27
C GLU A 2 -10.69 6.06 46.94
N ARG A 3 -10.01 6.84 46.10
CA ARG A 3 -10.52 7.28 44.80
C ARG A 3 -10.78 6.14 43.79
N PHE A 4 -10.09 5.00 43.95
CA PHE A 4 -10.32 3.81 43.13
C PHE A 4 -11.53 3.00 43.62
N LEU A 5 -11.82 3.04 44.93
CA LEU A 5 -12.98 2.38 45.51
C LEU A 5 -14.27 3.13 45.15
N GLU A 6 -14.27 4.46 45.18
CA GLU A 6 -15.39 5.29 44.72
C GLU A 6 -15.71 5.07 43.23
N PHE A 7 -14.68 4.84 42.41
CA PHE A 7 -14.85 4.52 41.00
C PHE A 7 -15.48 3.13 40.83
N ALA A 8 -15.02 2.13 41.58
CA ALA A 8 -15.60 0.78 41.54
C ALA A 8 -17.07 0.76 41.99
N GLU A 9 -17.44 1.58 42.98
CA GLU A 9 -18.82 1.69 43.46
C GLU A 9 -19.75 2.36 42.44
N ARG A 10 -19.28 3.43 41.76
CA ARG A 10 -20.03 4.10 40.69
C ARG A 10 -20.24 3.25 39.45
N VAL A 11 -19.30 2.36 39.13
CA VAL A 11 -19.43 1.42 38.01
C VAL A 11 -20.42 0.30 38.34
N LYS A 12 -20.50 -0.12 39.61
CA LYS A 12 -21.41 -1.18 40.06
C LYS A 12 -22.88 -0.70 40.12
N ASN A 13 -23.10 0.57 40.44
CA ASN A 13 -24.42 1.20 40.44
C ASN A 13 -24.43 2.45 39.55
N PRO A 14 -24.51 2.30 38.21
CA PRO A 14 -24.59 3.45 37.33
C PRO A 14 -25.89 4.22 37.62
N PRO A 15 -25.85 5.56 37.70
CA PRO A 15 -27.07 6.36 37.82
C PRO A 15 -27.97 6.09 36.61
N PRO A 16 -29.30 6.12 36.78
CA PRO A 16 -30.21 5.89 35.68
C PRO A 16 -29.90 6.88 34.54
N PRO A 17 -29.84 6.42 33.28
CA PRO A 17 -29.55 7.29 32.16
C PRO A 17 -30.59 8.40 32.10
N ALA A 18 -30.12 9.65 32.08
CA ALA A 18 -30.99 10.78 31.79
C ALA A 18 -31.70 10.52 30.44
N PRO A 19 -32.99 10.84 30.30
CA PRO A 19 -33.72 10.59 29.07
C PRO A 19 -33.08 11.40 27.94
N VAL A 20 -32.32 10.72 27.08
CA VAL A 20 -31.75 11.33 25.88
C VAL A 20 -32.89 11.48 24.89
N ALA A 21 -33.33 12.71 24.66
CA ALA A 21 -34.27 13.03 23.60
C ALA A 21 -33.71 12.48 22.28
N ALA A 22 -34.51 11.68 21.58
CA ALA A 22 -34.13 11.05 20.33
C ALA A 22 -33.61 12.11 19.35
N ALA A 23 -32.35 11.97 18.92
CA ALA A 23 -31.81 12.83 17.87
C ALA A 23 -32.68 12.68 16.61
N PRO A 24 -33.04 13.79 15.93
CA PRO A 24 -33.87 13.72 14.73
C PRO A 24 -33.15 12.91 13.66
N ALA A 25 -33.85 11.92 13.10
CA ALA A 25 -33.32 11.08 12.04
C ALA A 25 -32.88 11.95 10.85
N LEU A 26 -31.58 11.95 10.55
CA LEU A 26 -31.02 12.60 9.36
C LEU A 26 -31.61 11.92 8.11
N LYS A 27 -32.58 12.58 7.47
CA LYS A 27 -33.13 12.14 6.18
C LYS A 27 -32.10 12.42 5.08
N ILE A 28 -31.22 11.45 4.84
CA ILE A 28 -30.30 11.48 3.71
C ILE A 28 -31.14 11.25 2.44
N GLN A 29 -31.43 12.32 1.70
CA GLN A 29 -32.04 12.20 0.38
C GLN A 29 -30.99 11.61 -0.56
N LYS A 30 -31.13 10.32 -0.90
CA LYS A 30 -30.27 9.67 -1.87
C LYS A 30 -30.57 10.25 -3.25
N SER A 31 -29.57 10.82 -3.90
CA SER A 31 -29.66 11.26 -5.29
C SER A 31 -30.00 10.08 -6.21
N THR A 32 -30.80 10.35 -7.24
CA THR A 32 -31.14 9.32 -8.24
C THR A 32 -29.92 8.99 -9.10
N PRO A 33 -29.85 7.79 -9.70
CA PRO A 33 -28.72 7.40 -10.57
C PRO A 33 -28.46 8.40 -11.70
N THR A 34 -29.52 9.00 -12.24
CA THR A 34 -29.45 10.02 -13.31
C THR A 34 -28.76 11.30 -12.82
N GLN A 35 -29.12 11.78 -11.63
CA GLN A 35 -28.51 12.97 -11.01
C GLN A 35 -27.04 12.73 -10.64
N GLN A 36 -26.70 11.52 -10.20
CA GLN A 36 -25.31 11.16 -9.94
C GLN A 36 -24.48 11.13 -11.22
N GLN A 37 -25.03 10.60 -12.31
CA GLN A 37 -24.33 10.54 -13.59
C GLN A 37 -24.06 11.94 -14.17
N GLU A 38 -25.03 12.86 -14.09
CA GLU A 38 -24.87 14.24 -14.53
C GLU A 38 -23.84 14.98 -13.68
N PHE A 39 -23.88 14.83 -12.36
CA PHE A 39 -22.90 15.41 -11.46
C PHE A 39 -21.48 14.89 -11.73
N LEU A 40 -21.33 13.57 -11.93
CA LEU A 40 -20.04 12.95 -12.25
C LEU A 40 -19.53 13.36 -13.64
N ARG A 41 -20.40 13.67 -14.59
CA ARG A 41 -20.02 14.22 -15.90
C ARG A 41 -19.61 15.68 -15.79
N ALA A 42 -20.31 16.48 -14.98
CA ALA A 42 -19.96 17.87 -14.72
C ALA A 42 -18.61 18.03 -14.00
N LEU A 43 -18.18 17.01 -13.24
CA LEU A 43 -16.87 16.96 -12.58
C LEU A 43 -15.71 16.59 -13.51
N LYS A 44 -15.97 16.24 -14.78
CA LYS A 44 -14.89 15.94 -15.73
C LYS A 44 -14.36 17.23 -16.30
N CYS A 45 -13.10 17.55 -15.98
CA CYS A 45 -12.34 18.52 -16.76
C CYS A 45 -11.89 17.85 -18.07
N GLU A 46 -12.15 18.49 -19.19
CA GLU A 46 -11.53 18.11 -20.46
C GLU A 46 -10.04 18.47 -20.38
N VAL A 47 -9.19 17.45 -20.22
CA VAL A 47 -7.75 17.62 -20.29
C VAL A 47 -7.35 17.52 -21.75
N ALA A 48 -7.22 18.67 -22.41
CA ALA A 48 -6.59 18.74 -23.72
C ALA A 48 -5.08 18.58 -23.53
N CYS A 49 -4.54 17.42 -23.94
CA CYS A 49 -3.10 17.21 -23.95
C CYS A 49 -2.54 17.90 -25.21
N GLU A 50 -2.05 19.12 -25.08
CA GLU A 50 -1.43 19.90 -26.17
C GLU A 50 0.07 19.63 -26.34
N ALA A 51 0.65 18.73 -25.55
CA ALA A 51 2.08 18.41 -25.64
C ALA A 51 2.39 17.64 -26.92
N GLU A 52 3.44 18.07 -27.64
CA GLU A 52 3.99 17.35 -28.78
C GLU A 52 4.33 15.91 -28.38
N HIS A 53 4.08 14.96 -29.28
CA HIS A 53 4.38 13.55 -29.06
C HIS A 53 5.91 13.36 -28.98
N VAL A 54 6.45 13.38 -27.77
CA VAL A 54 7.88 13.14 -27.54
C VAL A 54 8.15 11.66 -27.81
N VAL A 55 8.78 11.37 -28.94
CA VAL A 55 9.33 10.04 -29.20
C VAL A 55 10.51 9.85 -28.23
N PRO A 56 10.48 8.84 -27.35
CA PRO A 56 11.59 8.59 -26.43
C PRO A 56 12.87 8.34 -27.23
N GLU A 57 13.99 8.92 -26.76
CA GLU A 57 15.30 8.71 -27.39
C GLU A 57 15.64 7.21 -27.50
N ALA A 58 16.48 6.82 -28.46
CA ALA A 58 16.87 5.42 -28.63
C ALA A 58 17.57 4.91 -27.36
N GLY A 59 16.92 4.00 -26.62
CA GLY A 59 17.37 3.51 -25.32
C GLY A 59 16.72 4.18 -24.11
N ALA A 60 15.84 5.17 -24.31
CA ALA A 60 14.95 5.71 -23.29
C ALA A 60 13.82 4.70 -23.02
N GLY A 61 14.17 3.67 -22.27
CA GLY A 61 13.25 2.67 -21.76
C GLY A 61 13.93 1.96 -20.59
N THR A 62 13.19 1.73 -19.52
CA THR A 62 13.70 0.91 -18.42
C THR A 62 13.95 -0.49 -18.99
N PRO A 63 15.16 -1.06 -18.88
CA PRO A 63 15.41 -2.42 -19.33
C PRO A 63 14.45 -3.37 -18.60
N ASP A 64 13.89 -4.32 -19.34
CA ASP A 64 12.95 -5.31 -18.79
C ASP A 64 13.62 -6.03 -17.60
N PRO A 65 13.11 -5.84 -16.36
CA PRO A 65 13.74 -6.39 -15.17
C PRO A 65 13.90 -7.90 -15.23
N CYS A 66 12.99 -8.60 -15.91
CA CYS A 66 12.99 -10.06 -16.04
C CYS A 66 14.05 -10.58 -17.02
N ARG A 67 14.60 -9.71 -17.88
CA ARG A 67 15.61 -10.04 -18.89
C ARG A 67 17.02 -9.58 -18.51
N LEU A 68 17.18 -8.97 -17.34
CA LEU A 68 18.50 -8.64 -16.80
C LEU A 68 19.19 -9.92 -16.33
N GLU A 69 20.03 -10.45 -17.22
CA GLU A 69 20.80 -11.68 -17.03
C GLU A 69 22.28 -11.39 -16.89
N GLY A 70 23.01 -12.21 -16.14
CA GLY A 70 24.47 -12.21 -16.11
C GLY A 70 25.04 -12.73 -14.79
N THR A 71 26.32 -13.07 -14.82
CA THR A 71 27.05 -13.63 -13.69
C THR A 71 27.28 -12.56 -12.64
N ILE A 72 26.70 -12.77 -11.45
CA ILE A 72 26.97 -11.93 -10.28
C ILE A 72 27.96 -12.62 -9.35
N ASP A 73 28.99 -11.86 -8.98
CA ASP A 73 29.84 -12.20 -7.86
C ASP A 73 29.13 -11.87 -6.54
N LYS A 74 28.58 -12.92 -5.91
CA LYS A 74 27.91 -12.85 -4.61
C LYS A 74 28.84 -12.34 -3.52
N GLN A 75 30.14 -12.58 -3.64
CA GLN A 75 31.12 -12.24 -2.63
C GLN A 75 31.39 -10.74 -2.64
N SER A 76 31.60 -10.15 -3.81
CA SER A 76 31.64 -8.70 -4.00
C SER A 76 30.38 -8.01 -3.48
N LEU A 77 29.20 -8.55 -3.79
CA LEU A 77 27.93 -7.97 -3.34
C LEU A 77 27.81 -7.99 -1.81
N ALA A 78 28.18 -9.10 -1.17
CA ALA A 78 28.21 -9.22 0.28
C ALA A 78 29.22 -8.25 0.93
N THR A 79 30.42 -8.09 0.35
CA THR A 79 31.41 -7.13 0.84
C THR A 79 30.90 -5.69 0.76
N LYS A 80 30.20 -5.31 -0.32
CA LYS A 80 29.57 -3.98 -0.44
C LYS A 80 28.55 -3.74 0.68
N ILE A 81 27.71 -4.72 0.97
CA ILE A 81 26.68 -4.62 2.02
C ILE A 81 27.34 -4.52 3.41
N ILE A 82 28.35 -5.32 3.69
CA ILE A 82 29.10 -5.29 4.96
C ILE A 82 29.79 -3.94 5.17
N ALA A 83 30.31 -3.34 4.09
CA ALA A 83 30.90 -2.01 4.11
C ALA A 83 29.86 -0.87 4.25
N GLY A 84 28.57 -1.18 4.31
CA GLY A 84 27.49 -0.20 4.43
C GLY A 84 27.13 0.49 3.11
N HIS A 85 27.61 -0.01 1.97
CA HIS A 85 27.23 0.49 0.65
C HIS A 85 25.93 -0.15 0.15
N THR A 86 25.20 0.60 -0.67
CA THR A 86 23.95 0.13 -1.28
C THR A 86 24.25 -0.47 -2.65
N PRO A 87 23.87 -1.75 -2.91
CA PRO A 87 23.98 -2.33 -4.24
C PRO A 87 23.06 -1.59 -5.22
N SER A 88 23.48 -1.50 -6.47
CA SER A 88 22.67 -0.86 -7.51
C SER A 88 21.40 -1.70 -7.79
N PRO A 89 20.29 -1.06 -8.21
CA PRO A 89 19.06 -1.79 -8.54
C PRO A 89 19.27 -2.89 -9.59
N ALA A 90 20.16 -2.66 -10.57
CA ALA A 90 20.49 -3.63 -11.60
C ALA A 90 21.19 -4.87 -11.02
N GLU A 91 22.16 -4.70 -10.11
CA GLU A 91 22.84 -5.80 -9.43
C GLU A 91 21.87 -6.63 -8.58
N VAL A 92 20.93 -5.98 -7.89
CA VAL A 92 19.93 -6.68 -7.08
C VAL A 92 18.99 -7.51 -7.96
N LEU A 93 18.47 -6.93 -9.06
CA LEU A 93 17.58 -7.63 -9.99
C LEU A 93 18.25 -8.84 -10.63
N GLN A 94 19.49 -8.69 -11.08
CA GLN A 94 20.25 -9.77 -11.70
C GLN A 94 20.57 -10.90 -10.70
N TYR A 95 20.77 -10.58 -9.41
CA TYR A 95 20.94 -11.59 -8.35
C TYR A 95 19.65 -12.40 -8.18
N PHE A 96 18.51 -11.73 -8.03
CA PHE A 96 17.22 -12.40 -7.87
C PHE A 96 16.84 -13.21 -9.11
N ASN A 97 17.04 -12.71 -10.32
CA ASN A 97 16.77 -13.46 -11.55
C ASN A 97 17.60 -14.75 -11.62
N THR A 98 18.85 -14.72 -11.14
CA THR A 98 19.69 -15.92 -11.07
C THR A 98 19.17 -16.92 -10.05
N GLU A 99 18.81 -16.45 -8.85
CA GLU A 99 18.28 -17.33 -7.79
C GLU A 99 16.91 -17.92 -8.14
N LEU A 100 16.01 -17.13 -8.75
CA LEU A 100 14.68 -17.58 -9.18
C LEU A 100 14.73 -18.66 -10.26
N ARG A 101 15.82 -18.74 -11.04
CA ARG A 101 16.03 -19.83 -12.02
C ARG A 101 16.57 -21.10 -11.38
N GLN A 102 17.35 -20.97 -10.32
CA GLN A 102 18.01 -22.11 -9.68
C GLN A 102 17.18 -22.70 -8.53
N ARG A 103 16.26 -21.92 -7.96
CA ARG A 103 15.56 -22.25 -6.72
C ARG A 103 14.11 -21.82 -6.80
N ILE A 104 13.24 -22.60 -6.18
CA ILE A 104 11.86 -22.21 -5.96
C ILE A 104 11.85 -21.23 -4.79
N CYS A 105 11.49 -19.97 -5.06
CA CYS A 105 11.31 -18.96 -4.02
C CYS A 105 9.87 -18.99 -3.51
N PHE A 106 9.71 -19.16 -2.21
CA PHE A 106 8.42 -19.00 -1.54
C PHE A 106 8.25 -17.54 -1.14
N LEU A 107 7.37 -16.82 -1.83
CA LEU A 107 6.97 -15.48 -1.45
C LEU A 107 5.79 -15.62 -0.51
N ASP A 108 6.08 -15.67 0.78
CA ASP A 108 5.05 -15.77 1.80
C ASP A 108 4.35 -14.41 2.00
N GLY A 109 3.03 -14.39 1.77
CA GLY A 109 2.19 -13.19 1.79
C GLY A 109 1.62 -12.84 3.16
N GLY A 110 1.95 -13.58 4.22
CA GLY A 110 1.51 -13.24 5.57
C GLY A 110 2.26 -14.02 6.64
N MET A 111 2.37 -13.43 7.84
CA MET A 111 3.07 -14.02 9.01
C MET A 111 2.49 -15.35 9.56
N GLY A 112 1.65 -16.06 8.81
CA GLY A 112 0.90 -17.23 9.28
C GLY A 112 1.10 -18.52 8.51
N THR A 113 1.86 -18.52 7.41
CA THR A 113 1.87 -19.66 6.49
C THR A 113 2.89 -20.70 6.95
N ARG A 114 2.41 -21.91 7.28
CA ARG A 114 3.24 -23.04 7.66
C ARG A 114 3.40 -23.96 6.45
N ILE A 115 4.65 -24.24 6.09
CA ILE A 115 4.99 -25.33 5.17
C ILE A 115 5.12 -26.58 6.04
N GLN A 116 4.19 -27.53 5.88
CA GLN A 116 4.23 -28.85 6.52
C GLN A 116 4.79 -29.89 5.56
#